data_AF-A0A7R8A9S2-F1
#
_entry.id   AF-A0A7R8A9S2-F1
#
_cell.length_a   1.000
_cell.length_b   1.000
_cell.length_c   1.000
_cell.angle_alpha   90.00
_cell.angle_beta   90.00
_cell.angle_gamma   90.00
#
_symmetry.space_group_name_H-M   'P 1'
#
loop_
_entity.id
_entity.type
_entity.pdbx_description
1 polymer ?
#
loop_
_entity_poly.entity_id
_entity_poly.type
_entity_poly.pdbx_seq_one_letter_code
_entity_poly.pdbx_strand_id
1 'polypeptide(L)'
;MKSFGLVVLAAFFTLCQAQFQVLDAESIANSTAVKFSDACLTALQGTVNCNSTLVNIAAADDVYGINNDTYAYLCTNSCCSSLEIYHNTVSSACAGQDEAWSGYPATYFGDVYWASYNLSCLADPTSGAHALTTLTLFRAIIQTMYLQPHYHPLLHAPHAF
;
A
#
# COMPACT_ATOMS: atom_id res chain seq x y z
N MET A 1 37.76 46.78 -9.77
CA MET A 1 37.26 46.46 -8.41
C MET A 1 35.98 45.65 -8.58
N LYS A 2 35.89 44.51 -7.90
CA LYS A 2 35.04 43.35 -8.22
C LYS A 2 33.56 43.59 -7.87
N SER A 3 32.66 43.44 -8.84
CA SER A 3 31.21 43.34 -8.60
C SER A 3 30.89 41.98 -7.96
N PHE A 4 30.24 42.02 -6.80
CA PHE A 4 29.77 40.85 -6.08
C PHE A 4 28.56 40.25 -6.81
N GLY A 5 28.73 39.04 -7.35
CA GLY A 5 27.64 38.20 -7.82
C GLY A 5 26.87 37.66 -6.62
N LEU A 6 25.58 37.98 -6.57
CA LEU A 6 24.65 37.49 -5.56
C LEU A 6 24.21 36.09 -5.96
N VAL A 7 24.91 35.06 -5.47
CA VAL A 7 24.51 33.66 -5.66
C VAL A 7 23.37 33.39 -4.69
N VAL A 8 22.15 33.34 -5.22
CA VAL A 8 20.98 32.85 -4.49
C VAL A 8 21.17 31.35 -4.28
N LEU A 9 21.64 30.98 -3.09
CA LEU A 9 21.62 29.60 -2.59
C LEU A 9 20.16 29.20 -2.41
N ALA A 10 19.57 28.61 -3.44
CA ALA A 10 18.34 27.85 -3.31
C ALA A 10 18.66 26.62 -2.44
N ALA A 11 18.38 26.73 -1.14
CA ALA A 11 18.27 25.56 -0.28
C ALA A 11 17.08 24.75 -0.81
N PHE A 12 17.35 23.76 -1.66
CA PHE A 12 16.43 22.68 -1.91
C PHE A 12 16.24 21.96 -0.57
N PHE A 13 15.25 22.40 0.20
CA PHE A 13 14.68 21.59 1.26
C PHE A 13 14.09 20.37 0.56
N THR A 14 14.89 19.32 0.42
CA THR A 14 14.40 17.99 0.09
C THR A 14 13.48 17.63 1.25
N LEU A 15 12.17 17.88 1.07
CA LEU A 15 11.15 17.28 1.90
C LEU A 15 11.44 15.78 1.85
N CYS A 16 11.97 15.24 2.95
CA CYS A 16 12.16 13.82 3.10
C CYS A 16 10.75 13.23 3.09
N GLN A 17 10.28 12.85 1.91
CA GLN A 17 9.03 12.11 1.80
C GLN A 17 9.29 10.77 2.47
N ALA A 18 8.38 10.36 3.36
CA ALA A 18 8.45 9.04 3.92
C ALA A 18 8.31 8.03 2.77
N GLN A 19 9.24 7.09 2.69
CA GLN A 19 9.21 6.02 1.71
C GLN A 19 9.55 4.71 2.40
N PHE A 20 8.96 3.61 1.92
CA PHE A 20 9.28 2.28 2.40
C PHE A 20 9.33 1.29 1.23
N GLN A 21 10.17 0.28 1.39
CA GLN A 21 10.18 -0.87 0.50
C GLN A 21 9.17 -1.89 1.03
N VAL A 22 8.31 -2.41 0.15
CA VAL A 22 7.21 -3.29 0.58
C VAL A 22 7.70 -4.66 1.03
N LEU A 23 8.67 -5.22 0.29
CA LEU A 23 9.34 -6.47 0.61
C LEU A 23 10.82 -6.36 0.25
N ASP A 24 11.69 -6.93 1.06
CA ASP A 24 13.08 -7.19 0.66
C ASP A 24 13.20 -8.55 -0.04
N ALA A 25 14.24 -8.71 -0.87
CA ALA A 25 14.45 -9.93 -1.66
C ALA A 25 14.57 -11.20 -0.81
N GLU A 26 15.22 -11.08 0.36
CA GLU A 26 15.49 -12.22 1.25
C GLU A 26 14.21 -12.69 1.94
N SER A 27 13.35 -11.74 2.37
CA SER A 27 12.05 -12.05 2.96
C SER A 27 11.14 -12.79 1.97
N ILE A 28 11.11 -12.42 0.69
CA ILE A 28 10.31 -13.15 -0.32
C ILE A 28 10.88 -14.56 -0.51
N ALA A 29 12.20 -14.67 -0.74
CA ALA A 29 12.85 -15.95 -1.01
C ALA A 29 12.74 -16.94 0.16
N ASN A 30 12.70 -16.45 1.40
CA ASN A 30 12.57 -17.29 2.59
C ASN A 30 11.12 -17.58 3.00
N SER A 31 10.14 -16.89 2.40
CA SER A 31 8.74 -17.00 2.81
C SER A 31 7.90 -17.86 1.88
N THR A 32 8.33 -18.10 0.64
CA THR A 32 7.64 -18.99 -0.32
C THR A 32 8.58 -20.04 -0.92
N ALA A 33 8.03 -21.22 -1.25
CA ALA A 33 8.74 -22.26 -2.01
C ALA A 33 8.67 -22.03 -3.54
N VAL A 34 7.91 -21.03 -3.99
CA VAL A 34 7.72 -20.69 -5.39
C VAL A 34 8.85 -19.81 -5.90
N LYS A 35 9.28 -20.05 -7.13
CA LYS A 35 10.24 -19.21 -7.83
C LYS A 35 9.52 -18.25 -8.78
N PHE A 36 9.39 -16.99 -8.36
CA PHE A 36 8.87 -15.93 -9.23
C PHE A 36 9.86 -15.55 -10.33
N SER A 37 9.33 -14.96 -11.40
CA SER A 37 10.16 -14.27 -12.40
C SER A 37 10.91 -13.08 -11.79
N ASP A 38 12.06 -12.73 -12.36
CA ASP A 38 12.84 -11.56 -11.95
C ASP A 38 12.02 -10.26 -12.04
N ALA A 39 11.12 -10.17 -13.03
CA ALA A 39 10.21 -9.04 -13.19
C ALA A 39 9.23 -8.93 -12.02
N CYS A 40 8.61 -10.04 -11.61
CA CYS A 40 7.71 -10.05 -10.46
C CYS A 40 8.46 -9.76 -9.16
N LEU A 41 9.63 -10.36 -8.94
CA LEU A 41 10.46 -10.06 -7.76
C LEU A 41 10.86 -8.59 -7.68
N THR A 42 11.24 -7.99 -8.82
CA THR A 42 11.59 -6.57 -8.89
C THR A 42 10.37 -5.70 -8.56
N ALA A 43 9.19 -6.05 -9.10
CA ALA A 43 7.96 -5.33 -8.82
C ALA A 43 7.57 -5.40 -7.33
N LEU A 44 7.64 -6.59 -6.73
CA LEU A 44 7.34 -6.83 -5.31
C LEU A 44 8.26 -6.03 -4.37
N GLN A 45 9.53 -5.86 -4.77
CA GLN A 45 10.54 -5.06 -4.07
C GLN A 45 10.42 -3.55 -4.34
N GLY A 46 9.37 -3.10 -5.02
CA GLY A 46 9.14 -1.69 -5.29
C GLY A 46 9.11 -0.82 -4.02
N THR A 47 9.59 0.41 -4.17
CA THR A 47 9.52 1.44 -3.12
C THR A 47 8.24 2.24 -3.29
N VAL A 48 7.52 2.43 -2.19
CA VAL A 48 6.33 3.28 -2.12
C VAL A 48 6.68 4.56 -1.40
N ASN A 49 6.38 5.69 -2.03
CA ASN A 49 6.50 7.02 -1.45
C ASN A 49 5.26 7.35 -0.62
N CYS A 50 5.18 6.80 0.59
CA CYS A 50 4.08 7.00 1.52
C CYS A 50 4.55 6.91 2.98
N ASN A 51 3.74 7.46 3.90
CA ASN A 51 3.98 7.31 5.33
C ASN A 51 4.11 5.81 5.71
N SER A 52 5.20 5.45 6.39
CA SER A 52 5.51 4.07 6.76
C SER A 52 4.51 3.45 7.74
N THR A 53 3.64 4.25 8.36
CA THR A 53 2.51 3.73 9.14
C THR A 53 1.65 2.76 8.32
N LEU A 54 1.59 2.92 7.00
CA LEU A 54 0.86 2.00 6.13
C LEU A 54 1.36 0.55 6.23
N VAL A 55 2.66 0.34 6.49
CA VAL A 55 3.23 -1.00 6.71
C VAL A 55 2.56 -1.67 7.91
N ASN A 56 2.37 -0.92 8.99
CA ASN A 56 1.71 -1.43 10.19
C ASN A 56 0.22 -1.68 9.94
N ILE A 57 -0.46 -0.80 9.21
CA ILE A 57 -1.87 -0.98 8.86
C ILE A 57 -2.06 -2.24 8.00
N ALA A 58 -1.20 -2.42 6.98
CA ALA A 58 -1.24 -3.57 6.08
C ALA A 58 -0.94 -4.90 6.77
N ALA A 59 -0.12 -4.87 7.84
CA ALA A 59 0.22 -6.05 8.63
C ALA A 59 -0.77 -6.33 9.78
N ALA A 60 -1.59 -5.36 10.16
CA ALA A 60 -2.43 -5.45 11.35
C ALA A 60 -3.71 -6.25 11.12
N ASP A 61 -4.01 -7.17 12.05
CA ASP A 61 -5.31 -7.84 12.10
C ASP A 61 -6.43 -6.85 12.48
N ASP A 62 -6.11 -5.94 13.40
CA ASP A 62 -6.98 -4.89 13.93
C ASP A 62 -6.32 -3.53 13.83
N VAL A 63 -7.08 -2.51 13.42
CA VAL A 63 -6.59 -1.14 13.33
C VAL A 63 -7.30 -0.32 14.41
N TYR A 64 -6.61 -0.06 15.52
CA TYR A 64 -7.13 0.77 16.61
C TYR A 64 -6.24 1.98 16.87
N GLY A 65 -6.86 3.11 17.18
CA GLY A 65 -6.16 4.27 17.76
C GLY A 65 -5.27 5.06 16.80
N ILE A 66 -5.46 4.92 15.48
CA ILE A 66 -4.84 5.83 14.51
C ILE A 66 -5.49 7.21 14.68
N ASN A 67 -4.68 8.19 15.05
CA ASN A 67 -5.15 9.56 15.25
C ASN A 67 -5.38 10.27 13.90
N ASN A 68 -6.18 11.35 13.94
CA ASN A 68 -6.55 12.08 12.73
C ASN A 68 -5.33 12.68 11.99
N ASP A 69 -4.30 13.08 12.74
CA ASP A 69 -3.07 13.64 12.16
C ASP A 69 -2.32 12.59 11.32
N THR A 70 -2.32 11.32 11.77
CA THR A 70 -1.70 10.21 11.05
C THR A 70 -2.42 9.94 9.74
N TYR A 71 -3.75 10.05 9.69
CA TYR A 71 -4.49 9.99 8.43
C TYR A 71 -4.15 11.16 7.52
N ALA A 72 -3.97 12.39 8.03
CA ALA A 72 -3.56 13.52 7.21
C ALA A 72 -2.19 13.33 6.54
N TYR A 73 -1.26 12.64 7.22
CA TYR A 73 0.05 12.30 6.63
C TYR A 73 0.00 11.08 5.70
N LEU A 74 -0.92 10.14 5.93
CA LEU A 74 -1.09 8.94 5.12
C LEU A 74 -1.85 9.27 3.83
N CYS A 75 -3.01 9.92 3.94
CA CYS A 75 -3.99 10.14 2.88
C CYS A 75 -3.65 11.34 2.00
N THR A 76 -2.41 11.36 1.50
CA THR A 76 -1.91 12.37 0.57
C THR A 76 -2.02 11.88 -0.88
N ASN A 77 -2.16 12.82 -1.83
CA ASN A 77 -2.18 12.48 -3.26
C ASN A 77 -0.88 11.80 -3.71
N SER A 78 0.27 12.20 -3.15
CA SER A 78 1.56 11.57 -3.46
C SER A 78 1.62 10.11 -3.01
N CYS A 79 1.09 9.80 -1.82
CA CYS A 79 0.96 8.42 -1.36
C CYS A 79 0.01 7.62 -2.26
N CYS A 80 -1.17 8.17 -2.58
CA CYS A 80 -2.15 7.53 -3.48
C CYS A 80 -1.50 7.15 -4.82
N SER A 81 -0.91 8.12 -5.51
CA SER A 81 -0.30 7.89 -6.82
C SER A 81 0.87 6.92 -6.75
N SER A 82 1.70 6.99 -5.70
CA SER A 82 2.83 6.06 -5.56
C SER A 82 2.35 4.61 -5.31
N LEU A 83 1.29 4.43 -4.52
CA LEU A 83 0.71 3.11 -4.27
C LEU A 83 -0.02 2.56 -5.47
N GLU A 84 -0.73 3.39 -6.22
CA GLU A 84 -1.39 2.98 -7.47
C GLU A 84 -0.35 2.48 -8.49
N ILE A 85 0.76 3.20 -8.65
CA ILE A 85 1.86 2.77 -9.52
C ILE A 85 2.44 1.43 -9.02
N TYR A 86 2.71 1.31 -7.73
CA TYR A 86 3.22 0.06 -7.14
C TYR A 86 2.25 -1.11 -7.37
N HIS A 87 0.97 -0.92 -7.05
CA HIS A 87 -0.09 -1.91 -7.22
C HIS A 87 -0.21 -2.38 -8.67
N ASN A 88 -0.29 -1.46 -9.62
CA ASN A 88 -0.38 -1.77 -11.05
C ASN A 88 0.89 -2.49 -11.56
N THR A 89 2.06 -2.10 -11.05
CA THR A 89 3.33 -2.74 -11.43
C THR A 89 3.38 -4.19 -10.93
N VAL A 90 2.99 -4.44 -9.68
CA VAL A 90 2.91 -5.80 -9.11
C VAL A 90 1.85 -6.63 -9.82
N SER A 91 0.64 -6.07 -10.01
CA SER A 91 -0.47 -6.74 -10.69
C SER A 91 -0.07 -7.20 -12.09
N SER A 92 0.59 -6.34 -12.87
CA SER A 92 1.02 -6.68 -14.23
C SER A 92 2.21 -7.64 -14.28
N ALA A 93 3.24 -7.46 -13.44
CA ALA A 93 4.46 -8.27 -13.47
C ALA A 93 4.27 -9.66 -12.86
N CYS A 94 3.33 -9.81 -11.91
CA CYS A 94 3.10 -11.05 -11.17
C CYS A 94 1.83 -11.81 -11.61
N ALA A 95 1.04 -11.27 -12.55
CA ALA A 95 -0.15 -11.94 -13.07
C ALA A 95 0.18 -13.33 -13.63
N GLY A 96 -0.61 -14.33 -13.23
CA GLY A 96 -0.49 -15.70 -13.71
C GLY A 96 0.75 -16.47 -13.25
N GLN A 97 1.56 -15.89 -12.36
CA GLN A 97 2.58 -16.64 -11.61
C GLN A 97 1.91 -17.57 -10.60
N ASP A 98 2.62 -18.60 -10.18
CA ASP A 98 2.18 -19.50 -9.12
C ASP A 98 1.88 -18.74 -7.82
N GLU A 99 1.01 -19.29 -6.98
CA GLU A 99 0.64 -18.69 -5.71
C GLU A 99 1.82 -18.59 -4.75
N ALA A 100 2.01 -17.43 -4.10
CA ALA A 100 3.05 -17.25 -3.09
C ALA A 100 2.85 -18.21 -1.90
N TRP A 101 1.59 -18.38 -1.49
CA TRP A 101 1.14 -19.39 -0.53
C TRP A 101 -0.18 -19.94 -1.02
N SER A 102 -0.56 -21.14 -0.54
CA SER A 102 -1.86 -21.70 -0.90
C SER A 102 -3.00 -20.71 -0.59
N GLY A 103 -3.74 -20.32 -1.63
CA GLY A 103 -4.83 -19.33 -1.56
C GLY A 103 -4.38 -17.87 -1.61
N TYR A 104 -3.11 -17.58 -1.89
CA TYR A 104 -2.55 -16.24 -1.98
C TYR A 104 -1.77 -16.06 -3.29
N PRO A 105 -2.31 -15.30 -4.25
CA PRO A 105 -1.64 -15.09 -5.53
C PRO A 105 -0.35 -14.28 -5.34
N ALA A 106 0.54 -14.35 -6.33
CA ALA A 106 1.78 -13.56 -6.35
C ALA A 106 1.54 -12.03 -6.26
N THR A 107 0.33 -11.56 -6.58
CA THR A 107 -0.05 -10.14 -6.48
C THR A 107 -0.44 -9.69 -5.07
N TYR A 108 -0.58 -10.62 -4.12
CA TYR A 108 -1.16 -10.39 -2.80
C TYR A 108 -0.60 -9.16 -2.07
N PHE A 109 0.72 -8.99 -2.06
CA PHE A 109 1.33 -7.84 -1.38
C PHE A 109 1.00 -6.49 -2.04
N GLY A 110 0.94 -6.45 -3.38
CA GLY A 110 0.46 -5.26 -4.08
C GLY A 110 -0.96 -4.89 -3.63
N ASP A 111 -1.82 -5.90 -3.59
CA ASP A 111 -3.24 -5.72 -3.33
C ASP A 111 -3.54 -5.35 -1.88
N VAL A 112 -2.86 -5.98 -0.90
CA VAL A 112 -3.03 -5.69 0.53
C VAL A 112 -2.72 -4.23 0.82
N TYR A 113 -1.60 -3.71 0.34
CA TYR A 113 -1.20 -2.33 0.60
C TYR A 113 -2.15 -1.32 -0.08
N TRP A 114 -2.57 -1.62 -1.31
CA TRP A 114 -3.53 -0.79 -2.03
C TRP A 114 -4.88 -0.71 -1.32
N ALA A 115 -5.43 -1.86 -0.93
CA ALA A 115 -6.69 -1.92 -0.22
C ALA A 115 -6.59 -1.31 1.19
N SER A 116 -5.46 -1.49 1.89
CA SER A 116 -5.18 -0.84 3.18
C SER A 116 -5.24 0.67 3.09
N TYR A 117 -4.61 1.24 2.07
CA TYR A 117 -4.66 2.67 1.84
C TYR A 117 -6.08 3.14 1.55
N ASN A 118 -6.78 2.50 0.60
CA ASN A 118 -8.13 2.91 0.21
C ASN A 118 -9.12 2.86 1.38
N LEU A 119 -9.03 1.81 2.21
CA LEU A 119 -9.88 1.69 3.39
C LEU A 119 -9.49 2.68 4.48
N SER A 120 -8.19 2.94 4.69
CA SER A 120 -7.70 3.96 5.64
C SER A 120 -8.18 5.36 5.29
N CYS A 121 -8.16 5.68 4.00
CA CYS A 121 -8.42 7.01 3.50
C CYS A 121 -9.87 7.23 3.08
N LEU A 122 -10.73 6.22 3.24
CA LEU A 122 -12.17 6.38 3.15
C LEU A 122 -12.63 7.22 4.35
N ALA A 123 -13.00 8.47 4.08
CA ALA A 123 -13.61 9.35 5.06
C ALA A 123 -15.12 9.35 4.88
N ASP A 124 -15.86 9.26 5.99
CA ASP A 124 -17.30 9.49 5.99
C ASP A 124 -17.57 10.95 5.57
N PRO A 125 -18.37 11.18 4.51
CA PRO A 125 -18.58 12.52 3.96
C PRO A 125 -19.39 13.45 4.88
N THR A 126 -20.03 12.90 5.92
CA THR A 126 -20.91 13.64 6.84
C THR A 126 -20.18 14.11 8.10
N SER A 127 -19.29 13.26 8.63
CA SER A 127 -18.57 13.43 9.88
C SER A 127 -17.08 13.69 9.69
N GLY A 128 -16.53 13.38 8.51
CA GLY A 128 -15.10 13.45 8.22
C GLY A 128 -14.27 12.35 8.89
N ALA A 129 -14.92 11.39 9.57
CA ALA A 129 -14.24 10.31 10.27
C ALA A 129 -13.72 9.25 9.30
N HIS A 130 -12.50 8.76 9.53
CA HIS A 130 -11.89 7.69 8.74
C HIS A 130 -12.46 6.31 9.11
N ALA A 131 -12.72 5.47 8.10
CA ALA A 131 -13.39 4.17 8.24
C ALA A 131 -12.67 3.16 9.14
N LEU A 132 -11.34 3.30 9.30
CA LEU A 132 -10.54 2.39 10.12
C LEU A 132 -10.49 2.71 11.61
N THR A 133 -11.22 3.74 12.09
CA THR A 133 -11.22 4.07 13.53
C THR A 133 -11.87 2.99 14.42
N THR A 134 -12.61 2.03 13.83
CA THR A 134 -13.34 0.98 14.56
C THR A 134 -13.26 -0.41 13.92
N LEU A 135 -12.44 -0.63 12.89
CA LEU A 135 -12.44 -1.89 12.13
C LEU A 135 -11.53 -2.96 12.77
N THR A 136 -12.16 -3.97 13.35
CA THR A 136 -11.52 -5.05 14.13
C THR A 136 -11.25 -6.32 13.33
N LEU A 137 -11.19 -6.23 12.00
CA LEU A 137 -11.07 -7.38 11.09
C LEU A 137 -10.39 -7.01 9.76
N PHE A 138 -9.54 -5.99 9.76
CA PHE A 138 -9.03 -5.40 8.53
C PHE A 138 -8.26 -6.43 7.67
N ARG A 139 -7.31 -7.16 8.28
CA ARG A 139 -6.60 -8.24 7.58
C ARG A 139 -7.51 -9.42 7.24
N ALA A 140 -8.50 -9.72 8.09
CA ALA A 140 -9.45 -10.78 7.81
C ALA A 140 -10.31 -10.47 6.57
N ILE A 141 -10.70 -9.22 6.34
CA ILE A 141 -11.45 -8.81 5.14
C ILE A 141 -10.61 -9.03 3.88
N ILE A 142 -9.38 -8.52 3.86
CA ILE A 142 -8.44 -8.72 2.75
C ILE A 142 -8.22 -10.21 2.51
N GLN A 143 -7.95 -10.96 3.57
CA GLN A 143 -7.71 -12.40 3.52
C GLN A 143 -8.94 -13.19 3.05
N THR A 144 -10.17 -12.78 3.39
CA THR A 144 -11.39 -13.36 2.83
C THR A 144 -11.56 -13.07 1.35
N MET A 145 -11.06 -11.95 0.81
CA MET A 145 -11.10 -11.72 -0.63
C MET A 145 -10.25 -12.74 -1.41
N TYR A 146 -9.16 -13.23 -0.83
CA TYR A 146 -8.24 -14.20 -1.46
C TYR A 146 -8.57 -15.67 -1.16
N LEU A 147 -9.08 -15.97 0.04
CA LEU A 147 -9.35 -17.35 0.48
C LEU A 147 -10.73 -17.90 0.05
N GLN A 148 -11.55 -17.15 -0.69
CA GLN A 148 -12.83 -17.63 -1.20
C GLN A 148 -12.65 -18.15 -2.65
N PRO A 149 -12.77 -19.46 -2.92
CA PRO A 149 -12.46 -20.03 -4.24
C PRO A 149 -13.45 -19.66 -5.38
N HIS A 150 -14.42 -18.75 -5.14
CA HIS A 150 -15.52 -18.47 -6.08
C HIS A 150 -16.08 -17.03 -6.05
N TYR A 151 -15.26 -15.97 -6.07
CA TYR A 151 -15.80 -14.62 -6.33
C TYR A 151 -15.42 -14.10 -7.72
N HIS A 152 -16.32 -14.34 -8.67
CA HIS A 152 -16.38 -13.63 -9.95
C HIS A 152 -16.46 -12.11 -9.70
N PRO A 153 -15.73 -11.25 -10.44
CA PRO A 153 -15.71 -9.79 -10.23
C PRO A 153 -16.99 -9.06 -10.72
N LEU A 154 -18.14 -9.72 -10.72
CA LEU A 154 -19.42 -9.12 -11.11
C LEU A 154 -20.50 -9.50 -10.10
N LEU A 155 -20.54 -8.84 -8.94
CA LEU A 155 -21.74 -8.49 -8.17
C LEU A 155 -21.35 -8.05 -6.75
N HIS A 156 -22.04 -7.02 -6.26
CA HIS A 156 -21.98 -6.41 -4.92
C HIS A 156 -20.92 -5.32 -4.72
N ALA A 157 -21.24 -4.14 -5.25
CA ALA A 157 -21.25 -2.98 -4.37
C ALA A 157 -22.25 -3.27 -3.22
N PRO A 158 -21.83 -3.31 -1.95
CA PRO A 158 -22.77 -3.22 -0.86
C PRO A 158 -23.06 -1.74 -0.63
N HIS A 159 -24.35 -1.46 -0.77
CA HIS A 159 -25.09 -0.29 -0.39
C HIS A 159 -24.54 0.47 0.82
N ALA A 160 -24.63 1.79 0.67
CA ALA A 160 -24.79 2.78 1.72
C ALA A 160 -25.40 2.22 3.01
N PHE A 161 -24.72 2.51 4.12
CA PHE A 161 -25.33 2.96 5.35
C PHE A 161 -24.46 4.08 5.92
#